data_AF-A0A1N7MHS5-F1
#
_entry.id   AF-A0A1N7MHS5-F1
#
_cell.length_a   1.000
_cell.length_b   1.000
_cell.length_c   1.000
_cell.angle_alpha   90.00
_cell.angle_beta   90.00
_cell.angle_gamma   90.00
#
_symmetry.space_group_name_H-M   'P 1'
#
loop_
_entity.id
_entity.type
_entity.pdbx_description
1 polymer ?
#
loop_
_entity_poly.entity_id
_entity_poly.type
_entity_poly.pdbx_seq_one_letter_code
_entity_poly.pdbx_strand_id
1 'polypeptide(L)'
;MRPQPLGDPRRHLMRVRRMAKAIGADPAAARNSGVIEHAEWAEIVTRCRSCGAPERCDDWLDAHEESPDAMPGCLNARILEKLKP
;
A
#
# COMPACT_ATOMS: atom_id res chain seq x y z
N MET A 1 -7.58 -12.27 -23.68
CA MET A 1 -6.56 -11.70 -22.78
C MET A 1 -6.04 -12.80 -21.87
N ARG A 2 -4.73 -13.07 -21.84
CA ARG A 2 -4.16 -14.00 -20.84
C ARG A 2 -3.99 -13.23 -19.52
N PRO A 3 -4.44 -13.76 -18.37
CA PRO A 3 -4.19 -13.10 -17.09
C PRO A 3 -2.68 -13.06 -16.83
N GLN A 4 -2.15 -11.89 -16.48
CA GLN A 4 -0.78 -11.75 -16.04
C GLN A 4 -0.66 -12.23 -14.58
N PRO A 5 0.44 -12.89 -14.20
CA PRO A 5 0.65 -13.30 -12.81
C PRO A 5 0.79 -12.07 -11.91
N LEU A 6 0.22 -12.15 -10.71
CA LEU A 6 0.38 -11.12 -9.69
C LEU A 6 1.84 -11.02 -9.23
N GLY A 7 2.26 -9.82 -8.84
CA GLY A 7 3.58 -9.59 -8.25
C GLY A 7 3.82 -10.41 -6.97
N ASP A 8 5.09 -10.52 -6.58
CA ASP A 8 5.50 -11.28 -5.39
C ASP A 8 4.80 -10.77 -4.11
N PRO A 9 4.12 -11.65 -3.34
CA PRO A 9 3.39 -11.23 -2.15
C PRO A 9 4.25 -10.52 -1.09
N ARG A 10 5.48 -10.97 -0.86
CA ARG A 10 6.34 -10.41 0.19
C ARG A 10 6.83 -9.02 -0.17
N ARG A 11 7.28 -8.83 -1.43
CA ARG A 11 7.70 -7.52 -1.95
C ARG A 11 6.59 -6.50 -1.86
N HIS A 12 5.39 -6.85 -2.30
CA HIS A 12 4.25 -5.94 -2.25
C HIS A 12 3.76 -5.68 -0.82
N LEU A 13 3.78 -6.66 0.07
CA LEU A 13 3.48 -6.44 1.48
C LEU A 13 4.43 -5.40 2.10
N MET A 14 5.74 -5.53 1.86
CA MET A 14 6.74 -4.57 2.37
C MET A 14 6.55 -3.18 1.76
N ARG A 15 6.28 -3.10 0.46
CA ARG A 15 6.02 -1.83 -0.23
C ARG A 15 4.77 -1.13 0.29
N VAL A 16 3.66 -1.84 0.50
CA VAL A 16 2.44 -1.24 1.07
C VAL A 16 2.70 -0.73 2.48
N ARG A 17 3.47 -1.47 3.31
CA ARG A 17 3.87 -1.01 4.65
C ARG A 17 4.74 0.25 4.59
N ARG A 18 5.71 0.31 3.68
CA ARG A 18 6.53 1.51 3.46
C ARG A 18 5.67 2.70 3.03
N MET A 19 4.75 2.51 2.08
CA MET A 19 3.82 3.55 1.63
C MET A 19 2.92 4.04 2.76
N ALA A 20 2.34 3.13 3.55
CA ALA A 20 1.53 3.50 4.71
C ALA A 20 2.34 4.35 5.70
N LYS A 21 3.55 3.91 6.03
CA LYS A 21 4.46 4.66 6.91
C LYS A 21 4.77 6.06 6.36
N ALA A 22 5.17 6.15 5.09
CA ALA A 22 5.55 7.41 4.46
C ALA A 22 4.41 8.44 4.50
N ILE A 23 3.15 8.00 4.43
CA ILE A 23 1.99 8.91 4.46
C ILE A 23 1.39 9.14 5.84
N GLY A 24 1.99 8.56 6.89
CA GLY A 24 1.46 8.63 8.25
C GLY A 24 0.22 7.77 8.50
N ALA A 25 -0.04 6.75 7.67
CA ALA A 25 -1.08 5.77 7.90
C ALA A 25 -0.56 4.62 8.78
N ASP A 26 -1.41 4.09 9.67
CA ASP A 26 -1.07 2.95 10.53
C ASP A 26 -2.08 1.80 10.36
N PRO A 27 -1.83 0.88 9.40
CA PRO A 27 -2.67 -0.30 9.21
C PRO A 27 -2.65 -1.27 10.41
N ALA A 28 -1.67 -1.20 11.30
CA ALA A 28 -1.67 -2.03 12.51
C ALA A 28 -2.64 -1.45 13.55
N ALA A 29 -2.55 -0.13 13.81
CA ALA A 29 -3.50 0.56 14.68
C ALA A 29 -4.94 0.46 14.14
N ALA A 30 -5.14 0.70 12.84
CA ALA A 30 -6.44 0.58 12.20
C ALA A 30 -7.07 -0.82 12.32
N ARG A 31 -6.25 -1.88 12.31
CA ARG A 31 -6.74 -3.24 12.60
C ARG A 31 -7.09 -3.43 14.08
N ASN A 32 -6.23 -2.94 14.96
CA ASN A 32 -6.45 -3.06 16.40
C ASN A 32 -7.69 -2.29 16.87
N SER A 33 -8.05 -1.20 16.19
CA SER A 33 -9.26 -0.40 16.46
C SER A 33 -10.50 -0.88 15.70
N GLY A 34 -10.39 -1.91 14.85
CA GLY A 34 -11.50 -2.43 14.05
C GLY A 34 -11.90 -1.54 12.87
N VAL A 35 -11.06 -0.60 12.46
CA VAL A 35 -11.26 0.23 11.24
C VAL A 35 -11.13 -0.62 9.98
N ILE A 36 -10.24 -1.61 9.99
CA ILE A 36 -10.14 -2.64 8.96
C ILE A 36 -9.93 -4.03 9.55
N GLU A 37 -10.40 -5.04 8.85
CA GLU A 37 -10.19 -6.44 9.18
C GLU A 37 -8.89 -6.99 8.57
N HIS A 38 -8.46 -8.17 9.04
CA HIS A 38 -7.32 -8.88 8.45
C HIS A 38 -7.52 -9.21 6.96
N ALA A 39 -8.76 -9.51 6.55
CA ALA A 39 -9.10 -9.78 5.16
C ALA A 39 -8.95 -8.52 4.28
N GLU A 40 -9.41 -7.36 4.76
CA GLU A 40 -9.27 -6.09 4.05
C GLU A 40 -7.79 -5.71 3.88
N TRP A 41 -6.95 -5.96 4.89
CA TRP A 41 -5.50 -5.80 4.73
C TRP A 41 -4.92 -6.70 3.63
N ALA A 42 -5.34 -7.96 3.56
CA ALA A 42 -4.92 -8.87 2.50
C ALA A 42 -5.38 -8.40 1.11
N GLU A 43 -6.58 -7.82 1.01
CA GLU A 43 -7.09 -7.21 -0.22
C GLU A 43 -6.28 -5.99 -0.65
N ILE A 44 -5.90 -5.10 0.28
CA ILE A 44 -5.01 -3.96 0.01
C ILE A 44 -3.68 -4.44 -0.59
N VAL A 45 -3.06 -5.46 0.01
CA VAL A 45 -1.81 -6.03 -0.52
C VAL A 45 -2.05 -6.69 -1.89
N THR A 46 -3.14 -7.42 -2.06
CA THR A 46 -3.50 -8.08 -3.33
C THR A 46 -3.73 -7.07 -4.46
N ARG A 47 -4.42 -5.96 -4.17
CA ARG A 47 -4.59 -4.84 -5.10
C ARG A 47 -3.27 -4.20 -5.49
N CYS A 48 -2.32 -4.07 -4.56
CA CYS A 48 -0.98 -3.58 -4.90
C CYS A 48 -0.26 -4.53 -5.86
N ARG A 49 -0.44 -5.85 -5.72
CA ARG A 49 0.20 -6.88 -6.56
C ARG A 49 -0.28 -6.87 -8.01
N SER A 50 -1.42 -6.26 -8.30
CA SER A 50 -1.89 -6.05 -9.68
C SER A 50 -1.41 -4.72 -10.28
N CYS A 51 -0.57 -3.95 -9.58
CA CYS A 51 0.01 -2.73 -10.13
C CYS A 51 0.95 -3.05 -11.30
N GLY A 52 0.80 -2.32 -12.40
CA GLY A 52 1.61 -2.50 -13.61
C GLY A 52 2.98 -1.82 -13.58
N ALA A 53 3.25 -0.94 -12.61
CA ALA A 53 4.51 -0.20 -12.50
C ALA A 53 4.98 -0.11 -11.03
N PRO A 54 5.24 -1.25 -10.35
CA PRO A 54 5.63 -1.30 -8.95
C PRO A 54 6.93 -0.55 -8.60
N GLU A 55 7.87 -0.48 -9.53
CA GLU A 55 9.17 0.21 -9.39
C GLU A 55 9.02 1.70 -9.13
N ARG A 56 7.98 2.34 -9.69
CA ARG A 56 7.70 3.76 -9.43
C ARG A 56 7.40 4.04 -7.96
N CYS A 57 6.85 3.05 -7.24
CA CYS A 57 6.67 3.16 -5.80
C CYS A 57 7.99 3.14 -5.06
N ASP A 58 8.91 2.27 -5.47
CA ASP A 58 10.19 2.14 -4.78
C ASP A 58 11.02 3.41 -4.99
N ASP A 59 11.11 3.90 -6.22
CA ASP A 59 11.81 5.16 -6.55
C ASP A 59 11.25 6.34 -5.75
N TRP A 60 9.92 6.45 -5.66
CA TRP A 60 9.28 7.52 -4.91
C TRP A 60 9.52 7.39 -3.39
N LEU A 61 9.45 6.17 -2.85
CA LEU A 61 9.65 5.88 -1.42
C LEU A 61 11.12 5.99 -0.98
N ASP A 62 12.05 5.92 -1.92
CA ASP A 62 13.47 6.15 -1.65
C ASP A 62 13.78 7.66 -1.62
N ALA A 63 13.00 8.48 -2.34
CA ALA A 63 13.12 9.94 -2.36
C ALA A 63 12.28 10.66 -1.29
N HIS A 64 11.28 10.00 -0.70
CA HIS A 64 10.36 10.60 0.27
C HIS A 64 10.27 9.72 1.52
N GLU A 65 10.93 10.15 2.59
CA GLU A 65 10.79 9.50 3.90
C GLU A 65 9.38 9.72 4.48
N GLU A 66 8.85 10.94 4.31
CA GLU A 66 7.51 11.35 4.72
C GLU A 66 6.84 12.18 3.61
N SER A 67 5.52 12.05 3.50
CA SER A 67 4.70 12.80 2.55
C SER A 67 3.26 12.93 3.06
N PRO A 68 2.56 14.04 2.81
CA PRO A 68 1.14 14.12 3.14
C PRO A 68 0.28 13.15 2.32
N ASP A 69 0.72 12.73 1.13
CA ASP A 69 -0.10 11.95 0.21
C ASP A 69 0.68 10.74 -0.34
N ALA A 70 -0.06 9.71 -0.77
CA ALA A 70 0.55 8.58 -1.44
C ALA A 70 1.11 9.01 -2.81
N MET A 71 2.10 8.26 -3.32
CA MET A 71 2.64 8.55 -4.65
C MET A 71 1.54 8.69 -5.72
N PRO A 72 1.71 9.57 -6.72
CA PRO A 72 0.77 9.69 -7.81
C PRO A 72 0.55 8.37 -8.56
N GLY A 73 -0.70 7.91 -8.62
CA GLY A 73 -1.08 6.65 -9.26
C GLY A 73 -1.01 5.41 -8.37
N CYS A 74 -0.74 5.57 -7.06
CA CYS A 74 -0.86 4.47 -6.10
C CYS A 74 -2.29 3.91 -6.09
N LEU A 75 -2.43 2.61 -6.41
CA LEU A 75 -3.74 1.95 -6.37
C LEU A 75 -4.37 1.99 -4.98
N ASN A 76 -3.57 2.06 -3.92
CA ASN A 76 -4.04 2.03 -2.54
C ASN A 76 -4.14 3.42 -1.89
N ALA A 77 -3.91 4.52 -2.61
CA ALA A 77 -3.88 5.88 -2.04
C ALA A 77 -5.10 6.15 -1.14
N ARG A 78 -6.30 6.07 -1.72
CA ARG A 78 -7.56 6.34 -1.02
C ARG A 78 -7.81 5.48 0.21
N ILE A 79 -7.43 4.19 0.18
CA ILE A 79 -7.67 3.33 1.34
C ILE A 79 -6.63 3.61 2.42
N LEU A 80 -5.36 3.82 2.07
CA LEU A 80 -4.31 4.15 3.05
C LEU A 80 -4.57 5.52 3.70
N GLU A 81 -5.06 6.50 2.96
CA GLU A 81 -5.45 7.81 3.50
C GLU A 81 -6.52 7.70 4.60
N LYS A 82 -7.45 6.74 4.49
CA LYS A 82 -8.46 6.48 5.53
C LYS A 82 -7.91 5.82 6.79
N LEU A 83 -6.69 5.28 6.74
CA LEU A 83 -6.03 4.62 7.87
C LEU A 83 -5.06 5.54 8.61
N LYS A 84 -5.06 6.83 8.29
CA LYS A 84 -4.38 7.84 9.09
C LYS A 84 -5.12 7.99 10.44
N PRO A 85 -4.39 8.22 11.55
CA PRO A 85 -4.97 8.47 12.86
C PRO A 85 -5.97 9.63 12.90
#